data_AF-A0A418X1K3-F1
#
_entry.id   AF-A0A418X1K3-F1
#
_cell.length_a   1.000
_cell.length_b   1.000
_cell.length_c   1.000
_cell.angle_alpha   90.00
_cell.angle_beta   90.00
_cell.angle_gamma   90.00
#
_symmetry.space_group_name_H-M   'P 1'
#
loop_
_entity.id
_entity.type
_entity.pdbx_description
1 polymer ?
#
loop_
_entity_poly.entity_id
_entity_poly.type
_entity_poly.pdbx_seq_one_letter_code
_entity_poly.pdbx_strand_id
1 'polypeptide(L)'
;MLKTGTLVGAGRWPSQTAHPDLWQKPIAGQVIDFCDVRAWANSIYFPTDNPHPGDVMGMALKLREQGILDGLTPVCWDFVTHQRVMWEKTAQLRPYAEDVSLWRACKALRIDEIRHPRRRKPRDIGEFLPEDMQHLAMQQLIPALH
;
A
#
# COMPACT_ATOMS: atom_id res chain seq x y z
N MET A 1 3.91 -0.78 -14.79
CA MET A 1 4.25 0.26 -13.79
C MET A 1 2.99 1.09 -13.55
N LEU A 2 2.65 1.37 -12.29
CA LEU A 2 1.49 2.20 -11.98
C LEU A 2 1.74 3.64 -12.46
N LYS A 3 0.69 4.32 -12.93
CA LYS A 3 0.82 5.68 -13.46
C LYS A 3 1.14 6.67 -12.33
N THR A 4 2.05 7.59 -12.56
CA THR A 4 2.32 8.73 -11.67
C THR A 4 1.03 9.48 -11.33
N GLY A 5 0.85 9.81 -10.06
CA GLY A 5 -0.35 10.45 -9.52
C GLY A 5 -1.44 9.47 -9.07
N THR A 6 -1.33 8.17 -9.39
CA THR A 6 -2.31 7.16 -8.96
C THR A 6 -2.30 7.01 -7.44
N LEU A 7 -3.48 7.01 -6.83
CA LEU A 7 -3.65 6.69 -5.42
C LEU A 7 -3.62 5.19 -5.20
N VAL A 8 -2.76 4.75 -4.30
CA VAL A 8 -2.51 3.35 -4.00
C VAL A 8 -2.67 3.08 -2.51
N GLY A 9 -3.03 1.84 -2.21
CA GLY A 9 -2.92 1.25 -0.88
C GLY A 9 -1.94 0.07 -0.92
N ALA A 10 -1.62 -0.44 0.27
CA ALA A 10 -0.70 -1.57 0.45
C ALA A 10 -1.14 -2.50 1.60
N GLY A 11 -2.40 -2.45 2.02
CA GLY A 11 -2.90 -3.23 3.16
C GLY A 11 -2.37 -2.71 4.50
N ARG A 12 -2.00 -1.42 4.56
CA ARG A 12 -1.51 -0.76 5.78
C ARG A 12 -2.65 0.02 6.40
N TRP A 13 -3.29 -0.53 7.44
CA TRP A 13 -4.23 0.20 8.27
C TRP A 13 -3.74 0.31 9.72
N PRO A 14 -3.76 1.51 10.33
CA PRO A 14 -3.35 1.68 11.72
C PRO A 14 -4.21 0.87 12.68
N SER A 15 -3.59 0.44 13.78
CA SER A 15 -4.24 -0.31 14.87
C SER A 15 -4.85 -1.66 14.44
N GLN A 16 -4.30 -2.31 13.41
CA GLN A 16 -4.81 -3.59 12.90
C GLN A 16 -4.89 -4.71 13.95
N THR A 17 -4.07 -4.65 15.01
CA THR A 17 -4.04 -5.62 16.10
C THR A 17 -5.05 -5.32 17.22
N ALA A 18 -5.71 -4.15 17.18
CA ALA A 18 -6.70 -3.76 18.17
C ALA A 18 -8.10 -4.32 17.83
N HIS A 19 -9.09 -4.02 18.68
CA HIS A 19 -10.49 -4.30 18.35
C HIS A 19 -10.88 -3.61 17.02
N PRO A 20 -11.68 -4.23 16.14
CA PRO A 20 -12.02 -3.69 14.82
C PRO A 20 -12.59 -2.28 14.83
N ASP A 21 -13.28 -1.90 15.90
CA ASP A 21 -13.81 -0.54 16.07
C ASP A 21 -12.72 0.53 16.15
N LEU A 22 -11.52 0.15 16.61
CA LEU A 22 -10.34 1.00 16.70
C LEU A 22 -9.49 1.01 15.42
N TRP A 23 -9.82 0.17 14.44
CA TRP A 23 -9.11 0.17 13.15
C TRP A 23 -9.39 1.46 12.41
N GLN A 24 -8.31 2.16 12.07
CA GLN A 24 -8.36 3.36 11.25
C GLN A 24 -8.39 2.99 9.76
N LYS A 25 -8.75 3.95 8.91
CA LYS A 25 -8.75 3.74 7.45
C LYS A 25 -7.34 3.42 6.95
N PRO A 26 -7.21 2.68 5.84
CA PRO A 26 -5.92 2.43 5.20
C PRO A 26 -5.21 3.74 4.84
N ILE A 27 -3.89 3.72 4.96
CA ILE A 27 -3.03 4.85 4.60
C ILE A 27 -2.99 4.96 3.08
N ALA A 28 -3.25 6.17 2.56
CA ALA A 28 -3.17 6.45 1.13
C ALA A 28 -1.73 6.79 0.74
N GLY A 29 -1.30 6.24 -0.39
CA GLY A 29 -0.05 6.60 -1.05
C GLY A 29 -0.34 7.18 -2.42
N GLN A 30 0.51 8.08 -2.89
CA GLN A 30 0.51 8.56 -4.27
C GLN A 30 1.75 8.06 -4.98
N VAL A 31 1.57 7.39 -6.12
CA VAL A 31 2.69 7.02 -7.00
C VAL A 31 3.36 8.29 -7.51
N ILE A 32 4.67 8.40 -7.33
CA ILE A 32 5.46 9.52 -7.87
C ILE A 32 6.38 9.04 -8.97
N ASP A 33 6.95 9.99 -9.71
CA ASP A 33 7.88 9.66 -10.78
C ASP A 33 9.18 9.09 -10.18
N PHE A 34 9.80 8.12 -10.86
CA PHE A 34 11.04 7.52 -10.39
C PHE A 34 12.25 8.46 -10.54
N CYS A 35 12.12 9.56 -11.29
CA CYS A 35 13.07 10.67 -11.35
C CYS A 35 12.72 11.83 -10.40
N ASP A 36 11.67 11.71 -9.58
CA ASP A 36 11.30 12.73 -8.61
C ASP A 36 12.37 12.82 -7.50
N VAL A 37 12.92 14.01 -7.26
CA VAL A 37 13.97 14.25 -6.26
C VAL A 37 13.59 13.74 -4.87
N ARG A 38 12.30 13.75 -4.51
CA ARG A 38 11.80 13.27 -3.21
C ARG A 38 11.95 11.76 -3.04
N ALA A 39 12.00 11.00 -4.14
CA ALA A 39 12.27 9.56 -4.10
C ALA A 39 13.73 9.22 -3.79
N TRP A 40 14.61 10.19 -3.93
CA TRP A 40 16.07 10.02 -3.82
C TRP A 40 16.68 10.80 -2.66
N ALA A 41 15.97 11.76 -2.09
CA ALA A 41 16.38 12.46 -0.88
C ALA A 41 16.75 11.46 0.23
N ASN A 42 17.91 11.69 0.86
CA ASN A 42 18.49 10.83 1.90
C ASN A 42 18.71 9.36 1.50
N SER A 43 18.88 9.08 0.20
CA SER A 43 19.25 7.75 -0.28
C SER A 43 20.77 7.54 -0.21
N ILE A 44 21.21 6.29 -0.40
CA ILE A 44 22.64 5.93 -0.47
C ILE A 44 23.34 6.71 -1.61
N TYR A 45 22.65 6.93 -2.73
CA TYR A 45 23.20 7.66 -3.88
C TYR A 45 23.19 9.18 -3.67
N PHE A 46 22.31 9.67 -2.79
CA PHE A 46 22.14 11.09 -2.51
C PHE A 46 21.91 11.31 -1.00
N PRO A 47 22.98 11.36 -0.19
CA PRO A 47 22.89 11.54 1.26
C PRO A 47 22.62 13.01 1.63
N THR A 48 21.60 13.60 1.02
CA THR A 48 21.15 14.97 1.21
C THR A 48 19.63 15.05 1.04
N ASP A 49 19.00 15.99 1.74
CA ASP A 49 17.56 16.26 1.66
C ASP A 49 17.14 16.84 0.30
N ASN A 50 18.04 17.54 -0.39
CA ASN A 50 17.72 18.26 -1.62
C ASN A 50 18.72 17.94 -2.75
N PRO A 51 18.66 16.73 -3.35
CA PRO A 51 19.56 16.36 -4.42
C PRO A 51 19.26 17.16 -5.70
N HIS A 52 20.30 17.43 -6.49
CA HIS A 52 20.16 18.18 -7.72
C HIS A 52 19.34 17.37 -8.76
N PRO A 53 18.30 17.94 -9.40
CA PRO A 53 17.41 17.20 -10.29
C PRO A 53 18.11 16.52 -11.48
N GLY A 54 19.15 17.17 -12.02
CA GLY A 54 19.92 16.61 -13.13
C GLY A 54 20.68 15.33 -12.76
N ASP A 55 21.22 15.29 -11.54
CA ASP A 55 21.98 14.12 -11.06
C ASP A 55 21.04 12.96 -10.74
N VAL A 56 19.88 13.27 -10.13
CA VAL A 56 18.81 12.30 -9.88
C VAL A 56 18.34 11.67 -11.18
N MET A 57 18.04 12.49 -12.20
CA MET A 57 17.62 11.99 -13.51
C MET A 57 18.65 11.02 -14.10
N GLY A 58 19.93 11.42 -14.13
CA GLY A 58 21.01 10.59 -14.66
C GLY A 58 21.16 9.26 -13.91
N MET A 59 21.12 9.30 -12.58
CA MET A 59 21.22 8.10 -11.75
C MET A 59 20.00 7.19 -11.91
N ALA A 60 18.79 7.76 -11.87
CA ALA A 60 17.54 7.02 -12.00
C ALA A 60 17.43 6.28 -13.33
N LEU A 61 17.81 6.94 -14.43
CA LEU A 61 17.86 6.33 -15.76
C LEU A 61 18.88 5.20 -15.83
N LYS A 62 20.08 5.40 -15.26
CA LYS A 62 21.12 4.37 -15.18
C LYS A 62 20.66 3.14 -14.41
N LEU A 63 20.07 3.30 -13.22
CA LEU A 63 19.58 2.17 -12.42
C LEU A 63 18.41 1.44 -13.10
N ARG A 64 17.57 2.18 -13.84
CA ARG A 64 16.49 1.58 -14.65
C ARG A 64 17.03 0.73 -15.79
N GLU A 65 18.05 1.22 -16.52
CA GLU A 65 18.69 0.45 -17.59
C GLU A 65 19.37 -0.82 -17.07
N GLN A 66 19.88 -0.78 -15.83
CA GLN A 66 20.45 -1.94 -15.15
C GLN A 66 19.40 -2.91 -14.57
N GLY A 67 18.10 -2.62 -14.71
CA GLY A 67 17.00 -3.43 -14.15
C GLY A 67 16.89 -3.39 -12.62
N ILE A 68 17.65 -2.52 -11.93
CA ILE A 68 17.65 -2.43 -10.46
C ILE A 68 16.31 -1.90 -9.93
N LEU A 69 15.64 -1.07 -10.74
CA LEU A 69 14.33 -0.50 -10.40
C LEU A 69 13.15 -1.37 -10.85
N ASP A 70 13.41 -2.56 -11.43
CA ASP A 70 12.35 -3.41 -11.95
C ASP A 70 11.45 -3.94 -10.84
N GLY A 71 10.13 -3.79 -11.03
CA GLY A 71 9.14 -4.18 -10.04
C GLY A 71 9.13 -3.31 -8.78
N LEU A 72 9.84 -2.17 -8.77
CA LEU A 72 9.77 -1.16 -7.73
C LEU A 72 8.97 0.05 -8.19
N THR A 73 8.28 0.69 -7.25
CA THR A 73 7.49 1.90 -7.50
C THR A 73 7.67 2.85 -6.33
N PRO A 74 8.15 4.08 -6.56
CA PRO A 74 8.23 5.07 -5.49
C PRO A 74 6.84 5.61 -5.18
N VAL A 75 6.49 5.60 -3.90
CA VAL A 75 5.18 6.02 -3.39
C VAL A 75 5.40 7.03 -2.27
N CYS A 76 4.74 8.18 -2.38
CA CYS A 76 4.64 9.15 -1.30
C CYS A 76 3.44 8.78 -0.41
N TRP A 77 3.71 8.25 0.78
CA TRP A 77 2.70 7.87 1.76
C TRP A 77 2.29 9.05 2.64
N ASP A 78 1.00 9.20 2.89
CA ASP A 78 0.43 10.22 3.76
C ASP A 78 0.02 9.63 5.12
N PHE A 79 0.88 9.76 6.12
CA PHE A 79 0.66 9.24 7.47
C PHE A 79 -0.14 10.21 8.38
N VAL A 80 -0.87 11.17 7.80
CA VAL A 80 -1.62 12.25 8.48
C VAL A 80 -0.73 13.26 9.21
N THR A 81 0.26 12.79 9.95
CA THR A 81 1.23 13.59 10.71
C THR A 81 2.42 14.03 9.87
N HIS A 82 2.76 13.26 8.83
CA HIS A 82 3.89 13.51 7.95
C HIS A 82 3.70 12.76 6.63
N GLN A 83 4.48 13.16 5.63
CA GLN A 83 4.60 12.42 4.37
C GLN A 83 5.96 11.75 4.29
N ARG A 84 6.00 10.55 3.68
CA ARG A 84 7.26 9.83 3.49
C ARG A 84 7.25 9.10 2.16
N VAL A 85 8.33 9.25 1.40
CA VAL A 85 8.53 8.45 0.19
C VAL A 85 9.15 7.11 0.54
N MET A 86 8.60 6.05 -0.03
CA MET A 86 9.11 4.69 0.09
C MET A 86 9.11 4.01 -1.28
N TRP A 87 10.15 3.22 -1.56
CA TRP A 87 10.19 2.34 -2.72
C TRP A 87 9.48 1.03 -2.38
N GLU A 88 8.32 0.83 -2.99
CA GLU A 88 7.45 -0.32 -2.74
C GLU A 88 7.56 -1.34 -3.85
N LYS A 89 7.35 -2.62 -3.54
CA LYS A 89 7.18 -3.64 -4.57
C LYS A 89 5.88 -3.38 -5.31
N THR A 90 5.93 -3.21 -6.63
CA THR A 90 4.74 -2.93 -7.45
C THR A 90 3.65 -3.99 -7.25
N ALA A 91 4.04 -5.25 -7.05
CA ALA A 91 3.13 -6.37 -6.81
C ALA A 91 2.37 -6.30 -5.47
N GLN A 92 2.82 -5.49 -4.51
CA GLN A 92 2.14 -5.29 -3.22
C GLN A 92 1.17 -4.11 -3.23
N LEU A 93 1.27 -3.24 -4.24
CA LEU A 93 0.41 -2.07 -4.40
C LEU A 93 -0.90 -2.45 -5.07
N ARG A 94 -1.97 -1.79 -4.65
CA ARG A 94 -3.29 -1.87 -5.29
C ARG A 94 -3.93 -0.49 -5.35
N PRO A 95 -4.91 -0.25 -6.23
CA PRO A 95 -5.73 0.96 -6.18
C PRO A 95 -6.25 1.23 -4.77
N TYR A 96 -6.14 2.48 -4.31
CA TYR A 96 -6.55 2.82 -2.93
C TYR A 96 -8.03 2.48 -2.64
N ALA A 97 -8.90 2.60 -3.63
CA ALA A 97 -10.31 2.22 -3.51
C ALA A 97 -10.52 0.73 -3.21
N GLU A 98 -9.70 -0.14 -3.79
CA GLU A 98 -9.73 -1.58 -3.49
C GLU A 98 -9.21 -1.85 -2.07
N ASP A 99 -8.16 -1.15 -1.63
CA ASP A 99 -7.61 -1.29 -0.27
C ASP A 99 -8.62 -0.86 0.81
N VAL A 100 -9.37 0.22 0.56
CA VAL A 100 -10.48 0.65 1.42
C VAL A 100 -11.60 -0.37 1.47
N SER A 101 -11.92 -1.01 0.34
CA SER A 101 -12.98 -2.02 0.27
C SER A 101 -12.59 -3.29 1.00
N LEU A 102 -11.35 -3.75 0.82
CA LEU A 102 -10.75 -4.84 1.60
C LEU A 102 -10.75 -4.53 3.10
N TRP A 103 -10.35 -3.32 3.50
CA TRP A 103 -10.39 -2.91 4.90
C TRP A 103 -11.80 -2.99 5.50
N ARG A 104 -12.83 -2.52 4.77
CA ARG A 104 -14.24 -2.64 5.21
C ARG A 104 -14.65 -4.10 5.37
N ALA A 105 -14.30 -4.94 4.40
CA ALA A 105 -14.59 -6.36 4.42
C ALA A 105 -13.91 -7.07 5.60
N CYS A 106 -12.60 -6.83 5.82
CA CYS A 106 -11.86 -7.35 6.97
C CYS A 106 -12.48 -6.90 8.29
N LYS A 107 -12.85 -5.62 8.40
CA LYS A 107 -13.48 -5.08 9.62
C LYS A 107 -14.82 -5.76 9.88
N ALA A 108 -15.66 -5.93 8.85
CA ALA A 108 -16.94 -6.60 8.97
C ALA A 108 -16.81 -8.09 9.32
N LEU A 109 -15.89 -8.81 8.66
CA LEU A 109 -15.57 -10.19 8.97
C LEU A 109 -15.13 -10.35 10.43
N ARG A 110 -14.23 -9.49 10.91
CA ARG A 110 -13.73 -9.58 12.28
C ARG A 110 -14.81 -9.26 13.33
N ILE A 111 -15.67 -8.28 13.06
CA ILE A 111 -16.84 -8.00 13.92
C ILE A 111 -17.80 -9.20 13.94
N ASP A 112 -18.02 -9.83 12.79
CA ASP A 112 -18.88 -11.00 12.67
C ASP A 112 -18.32 -12.22 13.42
N GLU A 113 -17.01 -12.45 13.39
CA GLU A 113 -16.32 -13.46 14.21
C GLU A 113 -16.52 -13.23 15.70
N ILE A 114 -16.32 -11.99 16.17
CA ILE A 114 -16.48 -11.62 17.59
C ILE A 114 -17.93 -11.83 18.04
N ARG A 115 -18.91 -11.50 17.18
CA ARG A 115 -20.34 -11.67 17.49
C ARG A 115 -20.79 -13.13 17.48
N HIS A 116 -20.06 -14.02 16.82
CA HIS A 116 -20.44 -15.43 16.66
C HIS A 116 -19.34 -16.39 17.15
N PRO A 117 -18.95 -16.35 18.44
CA PRO A 117 -17.80 -17.08 18.96
C PRO A 117 -17.93 -18.61 18.88
N ARG A 118 -19.16 -19.14 18.70
CA ARG A 118 -19.43 -20.58 18.58
C ARG A 118 -19.46 -21.08 17.13
N ARG A 119 -19.18 -20.22 16.15
CA ARG A 119 -19.24 -20.62 14.73
C ARG A 119 -18.10 -21.59 14.42
N ARG A 120 -18.45 -22.74 13.83
CA ARG A 120 -17.48 -23.81 13.50
C ARG A 120 -16.74 -23.59 12.18
N LYS A 121 -17.37 -22.88 11.22
CA LYS A 121 -16.79 -22.59 9.90
C LYS A 121 -16.63 -21.07 9.74
N PRO A 122 -15.41 -20.55 9.50
CA PRO A 122 -15.21 -19.15 9.15
C PRO A 122 -15.96 -18.81 7.86
N ARG A 123 -16.48 -17.57 7.77
CA ARG A 123 -17.05 -17.06 6.52
C ARG A 123 -15.93 -16.59 5.61
N ASP A 124 -16.17 -16.63 4.31
CA ASP A 124 -15.21 -16.12 3.34
C ASP A 124 -15.24 -14.58 3.30
N ILE A 125 -14.09 -13.94 3.14
CA ILE A 125 -14.03 -12.47 3.07
C ILE A 125 -14.78 -11.93 1.85
N GLY A 126 -14.87 -12.71 0.76
CA GLY A 126 -15.65 -12.40 -0.44
C GLY A 126 -17.13 -12.17 -0.15
N GLU A 127 -17.67 -12.76 0.93
CA GLU A 127 -19.05 -12.51 1.37
C GLU A 127 -19.26 -11.11 1.96
N PHE A 128 -18.18 -10.39 2.28
CA PHE A 128 -18.19 -9.04 2.81
C PHE A 128 -17.69 -8.00 1.80
N LEU A 129 -17.34 -8.44 0.59
CA LEU A 129 -16.93 -7.59 -0.51
C LEU A 129 -18.11 -7.33 -1.47
N PRO A 130 -18.12 -6.17 -2.15
CA PRO A 130 -18.99 -5.94 -3.31
C PRO A 130 -18.78 -7.00 -4.40
N GLU A 131 -19.82 -7.30 -5.19
CA GLU A 131 -19.78 -8.32 -6.25
C GLU A 131 -18.66 -8.06 -7.28
N ASP A 132 -18.46 -6.79 -7.66
CA ASP A 132 -17.41 -6.36 -8.59
C ASP A 132 -15.99 -6.50 -8.01
N MET A 133 -15.85 -6.68 -6.70
CA MET A 133 -14.58 -6.75 -5.98
C MET A 133 -14.29 -8.12 -5.36
N GLN A 134 -15.09 -9.15 -5.63
CA GLN A 134 -14.86 -10.50 -5.10
C GLN A 134 -13.50 -11.09 -5.52
N HIS A 135 -12.95 -10.67 -6.66
CA HIS A 135 -11.63 -11.07 -7.12
C HIS A 135 -10.50 -10.72 -6.11
N LEU A 136 -10.72 -9.72 -5.24
CA LEU A 136 -9.77 -9.33 -4.19
C LEU A 136 -9.66 -10.38 -3.08
N ALA A 137 -10.71 -11.18 -2.83
CA ALA A 137 -10.69 -12.26 -1.83
C ALA A 137 -9.68 -13.37 -2.16
N MET A 138 -9.38 -13.55 -3.45
CA MET A 138 -8.46 -14.59 -3.93
C MET A 138 -6.99 -14.16 -3.88
N GLN A 139 -6.72 -12.88 -3.63
CA GLN A 139 -5.36 -12.36 -3.58
C GLN A 139 -4.76 -12.63 -2.18
N GLN A 140 -3.56 -13.22 -2.11
CA GLN A 140 -2.77 -13.42 -0.87
C GLN A 140 -2.24 -12.10 -0.26
N LEU A 141 -3.01 -11.03 -0.40
CA LEU A 141 -2.68 -9.66 -0.01
C LEU A 141 -3.42 -9.22 1.25
N ILE A 142 -4.24 -10.11 1.82
CA ILE A 142 -4.84 -9.93 3.13
C ILE A 142 -3.69 -10.06 4.14
N PRO A 143 -3.38 -9.01 4.93
CA PRO A 143 -2.45 -9.16 6.03
C PRO A 143 -2.99 -10.27 6.92
N ALA A 144 -2.18 -11.31 7.15
CA ALA A 144 -2.60 -12.42 7.97
C ALA A 144 -3.09 -11.87 9.32
N LEU A 145 -4.39 -11.99 9.57
CA LEU A 145 -5.04 -11.55 10.80
C LEU A 145 -4.62 -12.53 11.90
N HIS A 146 -3.38 -12.43 12.37
CA HIS A 146 -2.82 -13.22 13.45
C HIS A 146 -2.87 -12.43 14.77
#